data_AF-T0F1S6-F1
#
_entry.id   AF-T0F1S6-F1
#
_cell.length_a   1.000
_cell.length_b   1.000
_cell.length_c   1.000
_cell.angle_alpha   90.00
_cell.angle_beta   90.00
_cell.angle_gamma   90.00
#
_symmetry.space_group_name_H-M   'P 1'
#
loop_
_entity.id
_entity.type
_entity.pdbx_description
1 polymer ?
#
loop_
_entity_poly.entity_id
_entity_poly.type
_entity_poly.pdbx_seq_one_letter_code
_entity_poly.pdbx_strand_id
1 'polypeptide(L)'
;MVEEVRAMLLTLFSFDKRRPLFLLRWLTRLVERNVQPVLILPKGSLSLEDGLKLGKLLSEFSRPSVPILLGFAESLAQAEAFCKEVKKGKLGQTVPRVLPVFLNATRLKSDSRGKDFSDQLEGLEKDWENSFPLTCFIEFGRDPSHLAEASGRTSLFELSSLVAEVGFGKLRLLKREENFSSPIEWTGEVLSSLRLE
;
A
#
# COMPACT_ATOMS: atom_id res chain seq x y z
N MET A 1 8.56 6.41 29.85
CA MET A 1 7.61 6.85 28.81
C MET A 1 7.83 5.94 27.63
N VAL A 2 6.84 5.14 27.26
CA VAL A 2 6.93 4.25 26.09
C VAL A 2 6.55 5.12 24.90
N GLU A 3 7.49 5.34 23.97
CA GLU A 3 7.19 6.04 22.72
C GLU A 3 6.20 5.20 21.90
N GLU A 4 5.06 5.80 21.55
CA GLU A 4 4.03 5.18 20.73
C GLU A 4 4.55 5.08 19.28
N VAL A 5 4.84 3.86 18.83
CA VAL A 5 5.25 3.61 17.44
C VAL A 5 4.02 3.68 16.56
N ARG A 6 3.81 4.81 15.88
CA ARG A 6 2.73 4.96 14.91
C ARG A 6 3.03 4.19 13.62
N ALA A 7 2.01 3.57 13.04
CA ALA A 7 2.14 2.97 11.70
C ALA A 7 2.49 4.06 10.70
N MET A 8 3.48 3.77 9.86
CA MET A 8 3.76 4.63 8.74
C MET A 8 2.75 4.33 7.63
N LEU A 9 1.91 5.30 7.30
CA LEU A 9 1.04 5.25 6.14
C LEU A 9 1.69 6.06 5.00
N LEU A 10 1.92 5.40 3.86
CA LEU A 10 2.44 6.02 2.64
C LEU A 10 1.35 6.04 1.57
N THR A 11 0.94 7.22 1.14
CA THR A 11 0.06 7.37 -0.02
C THR A 11 0.83 7.85 -1.24
N LEU A 12 0.73 7.10 -2.34
CA LEU A 12 1.29 7.43 -3.65
C LEU A 12 0.14 7.71 -4.63
N PHE A 13 0.09 8.93 -5.16
CA PHE A 13 -0.86 9.31 -6.20
C PHE A 13 -0.20 9.25 -7.57
N SER A 14 -0.79 8.56 -8.53
CA SER A 14 -0.29 8.47 -9.90
C SER A 14 -1.29 9.05 -10.89
N PHE A 15 -0.79 9.89 -11.80
CA PHE A 15 -1.59 10.47 -12.89
C PHE A 15 -1.83 9.52 -14.05
N ASP A 16 -0.94 8.54 -14.22
CA ASP A 16 -0.99 7.65 -15.37
C ASP A 16 -1.85 6.43 -15.09
N LYS A 17 -2.99 6.34 -15.79
CA LYS A 17 -3.87 5.17 -15.77
C LYS A 17 -3.22 3.91 -16.37
N ARG A 18 -2.03 4.00 -16.98
CA ARG A 18 -1.42 2.96 -17.84
C ARG A 18 0.00 2.51 -17.46
N ARG A 19 0.50 2.68 -16.22
CA ARG A 19 1.85 2.15 -15.87
C ARG A 19 1.91 1.21 -14.65
N PRO A 20 1.76 -0.10 -14.90
CA PRO A 20 2.16 -1.19 -14.00
C PRO A 20 3.67 -1.33 -13.78
N LEU A 21 4.52 -0.82 -14.69
CA LEU A 21 5.96 -1.08 -14.70
C LEU A 21 6.72 -0.58 -13.46
N PHE A 22 6.38 0.60 -12.95
CA PHE A 22 7.03 1.15 -11.76
C PHE A 22 6.62 0.42 -10.49
N LEU A 23 5.34 0.06 -10.39
CA LEU A 23 4.84 -0.81 -9.33
C LEU A 23 5.58 -2.15 -9.35
N LEU A 24 5.72 -2.78 -10.53
CA LEU A 24 6.44 -4.05 -10.67
C LEU A 24 7.91 -3.93 -10.24
N ARG A 25 8.64 -2.92 -10.74
CA ARG A 25 10.04 -2.67 -10.34
C ARG A 25 10.17 -2.48 -8.83
N TRP A 26 9.24 -1.75 -8.22
CA TRP A 26 9.22 -1.55 -6.78
C TRP A 26 8.97 -2.88 -6.04
N LEU A 27 7.95 -3.64 -6.43
CA LEU A 27 7.63 -4.95 -5.85
C LEU A 27 8.81 -5.93 -5.94
N THR A 28 9.53 -5.97 -7.06
CA THR A 28 10.74 -6.79 -7.21
C THR A 28 11.79 -6.44 -6.17
N ARG A 29 12.03 -5.13 -5.93
CA ARG A 29 12.99 -4.69 -4.91
C ARG A 29 12.56 -5.08 -3.50
N LEU A 30 11.26 -5.17 -3.22
CA LEU A 30 10.76 -5.64 -1.92
C LEU A 30 11.11 -7.11 -1.72
N VAL A 31 10.83 -7.92 -2.74
CA VAL A 31 11.17 -9.34 -2.76
C VAL A 31 12.67 -9.55 -2.58
N GLU A 32 13.51 -8.76 -3.26
CA GLU A 32 14.98 -8.77 -3.12
C GLU A 32 15.44 -8.46 -1.69
N ARG A 33 14.69 -7.64 -0.96
CA ARG A 33 14.95 -7.25 0.44
C ARG A 33 14.25 -8.13 1.47
N ASN A 34 13.73 -9.30 1.06
CA ASN A 34 12.97 -10.21 1.92
C ASN A 34 11.74 -9.58 2.58
N VAL A 35 11.10 -8.62 1.89
CA VAL A 35 9.79 -8.10 2.25
C VAL A 35 8.76 -8.71 1.31
N GLN A 36 7.77 -9.39 1.88
CA GLN A 36 6.64 -9.93 1.14
C GLN A 36 5.59 -8.84 0.91
N PRO A 37 5.36 -8.38 -0.33
CA PRO A 37 4.24 -7.51 -0.63
C PRO A 37 2.94 -8.30 -0.72
N VAL A 38 1.87 -7.70 -0.17
CA VAL A 38 0.49 -8.18 -0.28
C VAL A 38 -0.30 -7.12 -1.02
N LEU A 39 -0.51 -7.34 -2.32
CA LEU A 39 -1.25 -6.45 -3.20
C LEU A 39 -2.74 -6.66 -3.02
N ILE A 40 -3.44 -5.63 -2.56
CA ILE A 40 -4.89 -5.62 -2.38
C ILE A 40 -5.51 -4.74 -3.45
N LEU A 41 -6.47 -5.31 -4.19
CA LEU A 41 -7.31 -4.56 -5.12
C LEU A 41 -8.78 -4.59 -4.69
N PRO A 42 -9.56 -3.54 -4.99
CA PRO A 42 -11.01 -3.57 -4.88
C PRO A 42 -11.59 -4.72 -5.71
N LYS A 43 -12.53 -5.47 -5.14
CA LYS A 43 -13.21 -6.54 -5.86
C LYS A 43 -13.95 -5.98 -7.09
N GLY A 44 -13.79 -6.64 -8.22
CA GLY A 44 -14.35 -6.18 -9.50
C GLY A 44 -13.55 -5.06 -10.19
N SER A 45 -12.40 -4.66 -9.65
CA SER A 45 -11.50 -3.70 -10.32
C SER A 45 -10.78 -4.28 -11.54
N LEU A 46 -10.68 -5.60 -11.62
CA LEU A 46 -10.11 -6.35 -12.74
C LEU A 46 -11.10 -7.42 -13.20
N SER A 47 -11.09 -7.71 -14.50
CA SER A 47 -11.70 -8.92 -15.03
C SER A 47 -10.95 -10.17 -14.55
N LEU A 48 -11.57 -11.35 -14.62
CA LEU A 48 -10.89 -12.60 -14.28
C LEU A 48 -9.63 -12.82 -15.14
N GLU A 49 -9.73 -12.53 -16.43
CA GLU A 49 -8.63 -12.67 -17.38
C GLU A 49 -7.45 -11.74 -17.01
N ASP A 50 -7.75 -10.47 -16.72
CA ASP A 50 -6.72 -9.50 -16.32
C ASP A 50 -6.11 -9.84 -14.96
N GLY A 51 -6.92 -10.37 -14.04
CA GLY A 51 -6.46 -10.89 -12.75
C GLY A 51 -5.48 -12.05 -12.91
N LEU A 52 -5.77 -13.00 -13.82
CA LEU A 52 -4.87 -14.12 -14.12
C LEU A 52 -3.57 -13.65 -14.79
N LYS A 53 -3.65 -12.71 -15.73
CA LYS A 53 -2.47 -12.10 -16.36
C LYS A 53 -1.59 -11.40 -15.33
N LEU A 54 -2.19 -10.63 -14.43
CA LEU A 54 -1.49 -9.96 -13.35
C LEU A 54 -0.84 -10.97 -12.40
N GLY A 55 -1.58 -12.01 -11.98
CA GLY A 55 -1.06 -13.06 -11.12
C GLY A 55 0.14 -13.79 -11.74
N LYS A 56 0.06 -14.14 -13.03
CA LYS A 56 1.17 -14.72 -13.78
C LYS A 56 2.38 -13.78 -13.79
N LEU A 57 2.18 -12.51 -14.12
CA LEU A 57 3.25 -11.52 -14.14
C LEU A 57 3.91 -11.37 -12.77
N LEU A 58 3.12 -11.27 -11.69
CA LEU A 58 3.65 -11.17 -10.33
C LEU A 58 4.45 -12.42 -9.92
N SER A 59 4.06 -13.60 -10.40
CA SER A 59 4.80 -14.84 -10.14
C SER A 59 6.20 -14.84 -10.76
N GLU A 60 6.39 -14.18 -11.91
CA GLU A 60 7.70 -14.04 -12.59
C GLU A 60 8.68 -13.17 -11.78
N PHE A 61 8.16 -12.24 -10.97
CA PHE A 61 8.96 -11.36 -10.10
C PHE A 61 9.01 -11.83 -8.63
N SER A 62 8.32 -12.92 -8.31
CA SER A 62 8.30 -13.49 -6.96
C SER A 62 9.49 -14.42 -6.73
N ARG A 63 9.83 -14.65 -5.46
CA ARG A 63 10.72 -15.75 -5.06
C ARG A 63 9.92 -16.78 -4.26
N PRO A 64 10.22 -18.09 -4.35
CA PRO A 64 9.51 -19.10 -3.55
C PRO A 64 9.50 -18.81 -2.05
N SER A 65 10.59 -18.25 -1.52
CA SER A 65 10.74 -17.85 -0.12
C SER A 65 10.06 -16.51 0.23
N VAL A 66 9.74 -15.68 -0.77
CA VAL A 66 9.15 -14.35 -0.61
C VAL A 66 8.16 -14.12 -1.75
N PRO A 67 7.00 -14.80 -1.74
CA PRO A 67 6.05 -14.70 -2.83
C PRO A 67 5.28 -13.38 -2.74
N ILE A 68 5.02 -12.76 -3.90
CA ILE A 68 4.12 -11.62 -4.00
C ILE A 68 2.68 -12.16 -3.95
N LEU A 69 1.88 -11.69 -2.99
CA LEU A 69 0.49 -12.14 -2.85
C LEU A 69 -0.47 -11.14 -3.47
N LEU A 70 -1.52 -11.66 -4.10
CA LEU A 70 -2.59 -10.88 -4.73
C LEU A 70 -3.92 -11.20 -4.03
N GLY A 71 -4.58 -10.17 -3.50
CA GLY A 71 -5.87 -10.25 -2.83
C GLY A 71 -6.88 -9.29 -3.45
N PHE A 72 -8.15 -9.69 -3.40
CA PHE A 72 -9.29 -8.86 -3.79
C PHE A 72 -10.21 -8.66 -2.60
N ALA A 73 -10.57 -7.42 -2.30
CA ALA A 73 -11.39 -7.08 -1.15
C ALA A 73 -12.54 -6.15 -1.52
N GLU A 74 -13.69 -6.33 -0.86
CA GLU A 74 -14.84 -5.44 -0.97
C GLU A 74 -14.73 -4.24 -0.04
N SER A 75 -14.11 -4.41 1.13
CA SER A 75 -13.96 -3.38 2.17
C SER A 75 -12.55 -3.40 2.77
N LEU A 76 -12.18 -2.34 3.50
CA LEU A 76 -10.88 -2.25 4.17
C LEU A 76 -10.76 -3.32 5.26
N ALA A 77 -11.84 -3.58 5.99
CA ALA A 77 -11.88 -4.64 7.01
C ALA A 77 -11.60 -6.04 6.43
N GLN A 78 -12.13 -6.35 5.24
CA GLN A 78 -11.85 -7.63 4.58
C GLN A 78 -10.38 -7.73 4.15
N ALA A 79 -9.84 -6.65 3.59
CA ALA A 79 -8.43 -6.59 3.21
C ALA A 79 -7.50 -6.72 4.41
N GLU A 80 -7.85 -6.08 5.52
CA GLU A 80 -7.14 -6.20 6.79
C GLU A 80 -7.12 -7.64 7.29
N ALA A 81 -8.27 -8.29 7.33
CA ALA A 81 -8.37 -9.69 7.74
C ALA A 81 -7.47 -10.58 6.88
N PHE A 82 -7.48 -10.38 5.56
CA PHE A 82 -6.61 -11.11 4.64
C PHE A 82 -5.12 -10.92 4.96
N CYS A 83 -4.67 -9.68 5.14
CA CYS A 83 -3.26 -9.40 5.47
C CYS A 83 -2.86 -10.01 6.82
N LYS A 84 -3.74 -9.96 7.85
CA LYS A 84 -3.51 -10.58 9.16
C LYS A 84 -3.32 -12.09 9.04
N GLU A 85 -4.09 -12.76 8.18
CA GLU A 85 -3.92 -14.20 7.93
C GLU A 85 -2.63 -14.53 7.15
N VAL A 86 -2.22 -13.66 6.21
CA VAL A 86 -0.89 -13.74 5.57
C VAL A 86 0.23 -13.66 6.61
N LYS A 87 0.19 -12.64 7.50
CA LYS A 87 1.21 -12.46 8.54
C LYS A 87 1.33 -13.66 9.48
N LYS A 88 0.21 -14.36 9.75
CA LYS A 88 0.18 -15.60 10.56
C LYS A 88 0.76 -16.81 9.83
N GLY A 89 1.18 -16.69 8.57
CA GLY A 89 1.71 -17.80 7.77
C GLY A 89 0.63 -18.79 7.32
N LYS A 90 -0.65 -18.41 7.29
CA LYS A 90 -1.71 -19.35 6.86
C LYS A 90 -1.77 -19.54 5.34
N LEU A 91 -1.18 -18.61 4.58
CA LEU A 91 -1.19 -18.60 3.11
C LEU A 91 0.20 -18.85 2.50
N GLY A 92 1.15 -19.41 3.27
CA GLY A 92 2.51 -19.70 2.81
C GLY A 92 3.50 -19.93 3.97
N GLN A 93 4.80 -19.98 3.67
CA GLN A 93 5.84 -19.99 4.71
C GLN A 93 5.88 -18.65 5.46
N THR A 94 6.28 -18.69 6.73
CA THR A 94 6.44 -17.50 7.59
C THR A 94 7.56 -16.61 7.04
N VAL A 95 7.19 -15.55 6.32
CA VAL A 95 8.15 -14.55 5.83
C VAL A 95 8.33 -13.48 6.90
N PRO A 96 9.57 -13.05 7.22
CA PRO A 96 9.81 -12.20 8.39
C PRO A 96 9.19 -10.79 8.30
N ARG A 97 8.95 -10.24 7.09
CA ARG A 97 8.40 -8.88 6.90
C ARG A 97 7.31 -8.87 5.83
N VAL A 98 6.09 -8.46 6.19
CA VAL A 98 4.93 -8.36 5.29
C VAL A 98 4.58 -6.88 5.10
N LEU A 99 4.36 -6.46 3.85
CA LEU A 99 3.95 -5.10 3.50
C LEU A 99 2.58 -5.11 2.77
N PRO A 100 1.52 -4.60 3.40
CA PRO A 100 0.25 -4.34 2.72
C PRO A 100 0.38 -3.22 1.68
N VAL A 101 -0.09 -3.49 0.46
CA VAL A 101 -0.09 -2.54 -0.67
C VAL A 101 -1.50 -2.48 -1.27
N PHE A 102 -2.23 -1.41 -0.97
CA PHE A 102 -3.61 -1.21 -1.42
C PHE A 102 -3.63 -0.37 -2.70
N LEU A 103 -4.18 -0.92 -3.79
CA LEU A 103 -4.29 -0.22 -5.07
C LEU A 103 -5.71 0.35 -5.24
N ASN A 104 -5.85 1.65 -5.46
CA ASN A 104 -7.13 2.37 -5.55
C ASN A 104 -8.05 2.06 -4.35
N ALA A 105 -7.49 2.09 -3.14
CA ALA A 105 -8.16 1.74 -1.90
C ALA A 105 -9.45 2.53 -1.65
N THR A 106 -9.48 3.78 -2.11
CA THR A 106 -10.67 4.64 -2.04
C THR A 106 -11.88 4.11 -2.83
N ARG A 107 -11.70 3.08 -3.68
CA ARG A 107 -12.80 2.40 -4.38
C ARG A 107 -13.35 1.20 -3.63
N LEU A 108 -12.80 0.87 -2.46
CA LEU A 108 -13.40 -0.10 -1.54
C LEU A 108 -14.74 0.42 -1.05
N LYS A 109 -15.69 -0.50 -0.86
CA LYS A 109 -17.04 -0.22 -0.38
C LYS A 109 -17.07 -0.12 1.15
N SER A 110 -18.22 0.33 1.66
CA SER A 110 -18.50 0.32 3.09
C SER A 110 -18.38 -1.08 3.69
N ASP A 111 -18.02 -1.16 4.97
CA ASP A 111 -18.00 -2.42 5.71
C ASP A 111 -19.44 -2.93 6.00
N SER A 112 -19.54 -4.10 6.62
CA SER A 112 -20.83 -4.69 7.02
C SER A 112 -21.59 -3.86 8.05
N ARG A 113 -20.94 -2.87 8.69
CA ARG A 113 -21.53 -1.92 9.64
C ARG A 113 -21.93 -0.61 8.96
N GLY A 114 -21.75 -0.49 7.65
CA GLY A 114 -22.09 0.70 6.86
C GLY A 114 -21.07 1.84 6.96
N LYS A 115 -19.92 1.62 7.62
CA LYS A 115 -18.87 2.64 7.72
C LYS A 115 -18.25 2.90 6.36
N ASP A 116 -18.10 4.17 6.00
CA ASP A 116 -17.45 4.52 4.74
C ASP A 116 -15.93 4.26 4.78
N PHE A 117 -15.23 4.57 3.69
CA PHE A 117 -13.79 4.35 3.61
C PHE A 117 -12.99 5.16 4.64
N SER A 118 -13.40 6.41 4.92
CA SER A 118 -12.71 7.28 5.88
C SER A 118 -12.87 6.76 7.30
N ASP A 119 -14.10 6.41 7.68
CA ASP A 119 -14.41 5.82 9.00
C ASP A 119 -13.69 4.48 9.22
N GLN A 120 -13.54 3.69 8.15
CA GLN A 120 -12.79 2.44 8.19
C GLN A 120 -11.28 2.70 8.33
N LEU A 121 -10.74 3.70 7.64
CA LEU A 121 -9.31 4.03 7.66
C LEU A 121 -8.87 4.55 9.04
N GLU A 122 -9.67 5.42 9.68
CA GLU A 122 -9.44 5.84 11.07
C GLU A 122 -9.46 4.64 12.03
N GLY A 123 -10.31 3.65 11.75
CA GLY A 123 -10.39 2.41 12.53
C GLY A 123 -9.18 1.47 12.32
N LEU A 124 -8.45 1.61 11.21
CA LEU A 124 -7.31 0.74 10.88
C LEU A 124 -6.18 0.93 11.90
N GLU A 125 -5.88 2.17 12.31
CA GLU A 125 -4.69 2.49 13.11
C GLU A 125 -4.61 1.71 14.44
N LYS A 126 -5.71 1.52 15.16
CA LYS A 126 -5.66 0.95 16.54
C LYS A 126 -5.06 -0.45 16.67
N ASP A 127 -5.32 -1.34 15.70
CA ASP A 127 -4.86 -2.74 15.74
C ASP A 127 -3.85 -3.09 14.64
N TRP A 128 -3.79 -2.26 13.60
CA TRP A 128 -2.98 -2.50 12.42
C TRP A 128 -1.51 -2.22 12.67
N GLU A 129 -1.18 -1.24 13.53
CA GLU A 129 0.18 -0.85 13.90
C GLU A 129 1.04 -2.01 14.40
N ASN A 130 0.51 -2.77 15.36
CA ASN A 130 1.16 -3.96 15.90
C ASN A 130 1.41 -5.05 14.85
N SER A 131 0.64 -5.01 13.77
CA SER A 131 0.68 -6.00 12.70
C SER A 131 1.56 -5.55 11.53
N PHE A 132 1.47 -4.30 11.12
CA PHE A 132 2.05 -3.77 9.90
C PHE A 132 2.61 -2.38 10.18
N PRO A 133 3.91 -2.27 10.49
CA PRO A 133 4.52 -0.97 10.81
C PRO A 133 4.54 0.00 9.62
N LEU A 134 4.33 -0.51 8.41
CA LEU A 134 4.22 0.28 7.17
C LEU A 134 3.05 -0.24 6.35
N THR A 135 2.29 0.67 5.75
CA THR A 135 1.23 0.37 4.79
C THR A 135 1.29 1.35 3.63
N CYS A 136 1.16 0.83 2.41
CA CYS A 136 1.19 1.64 1.20
C CYS A 136 -0.18 1.66 0.52
N PHE A 137 -0.67 2.87 0.22
CA PHE A 137 -1.84 3.12 -0.60
C PHE A 137 -1.39 3.73 -1.93
N ILE A 138 -1.80 3.15 -3.05
CA ILE A 138 -1.44 3.60 -4.40
C ILE A 138 -2.70 3.93 -5.16
N GLU A 139 -2.92 5.21 -5.46
CA GLU A 139 -4.13 5.74 -6.07
C GLU A 139 -3.83 6.18 -7.51
N PHE A 140 -4.47 5.57 -8.50
CA PHE A 140 -4.25 5.83 -9.93
C PHE A 140 -5.33 6.72 -10.55
N GLY A 141 -4.92 7.53 -11.53
CA GLY A 141 -5.81 8.35 -12.35
C GLY A 141 -6.50 9.47 -11.56
N ARG A 142 -5.91 9.89 -10.44
CA ARG A 142 -6.35 11.07 -9.68
C ARG A 142 -5.94 12.33 -10.45
N ASP A 143 -6.80 13.33 -10.51
CA ASP A 143 -6.48 14.59 -11.21
C ASP A 143 -5.50 15.42 -10.37
N PRO A 144 -4.41 15.98 -10.97
CA PRO A 144 -3.46 16.84 -10.28
C PRO A 144 -4.11 18.04 -9.58
N SER A 145 -5.16 18.61 -10.20
CA SER A 145 -5.87 19.77 -9.66
C SER A 145 -6.59 19.43 -8.36
N HIS A 146 -7.09 18.20 -8.24
CA HIS A 146 -7.76 17.71 -7.04
C HIS A 146 -6.79 17.19 -5.97
N LEU A 147 -5.51 17.01 -6.25
CA LEU A 147 -4.51 16.62 -5.24
C LEU A 147 -4.12 17.77 -4.31
N ALA A 148 -4.08 18.99 -4.84
CA ALA A 148 -3.92 20.20 -4.03
C ALA A 148 -5.18 20.49 -3.18
N GLU A 149 -6.36 20.04 -3.62
CA GLU A 149 -7.59 20.08 -2.81
C GLU A 149 -7.70 18.88 -1.84
N ALA A 150 -7.10 17.74 -2.18
CA ALA A 150 -7.08 16.53 -1.35
C ALA A 150 -6.31 16.73 -0.04
N SER A 151 -5.42 17.74 0.00
CA SER A 151 -4.65 18.12 1.20
C SER A 151 -5.51 18.56 2.39
N GLY A 152 -6.80 18.82 2.19
CA GLY A 152 -7.73 19.13 3.29
C GLY A 152 -9.09 18.42 3.19
N ARG A 153 -9.22 17.37 2.37
CA ARG A 153 -10.49 16.64 2.18
C ARG A 153 -10.37 15.13 2.06
N THR A 154 -9.16 14.56 2.00
CA THR A 154 -8.99 13.12 1.92
C THR A 154 -8.39 12.59 3.21
N SER A 155 -9.12 11.68 3.87
CA SER A 155 -8.67 10.95 5.06
C SER A 155 -7.30 10.29 4.85
N LEU A 156 -7.02 9.80 3.64
CA LEU A 156 -5.69 9.28 3.28
C LEU A 156 -4.58 10.33 3.39
N PHE A 157 -4.78 11.56 2.91
CA PHE A 157 -3.74 12.59 3.00
C PHE A 157 -3.51 13.00 4.46
N GLU A 158 -4.60 13.18 5.21
CA GLU A 158 -4.57 13.63 6.60
C GLU A 158 -3.88 12.60 7.51
N LEU A 159 -4.26 11.33 7.40
CA LEU A 159 -3.72 10.24 8.21
C LEU A 159 -2.35 9.74 7.73
N SER A 160 -1.98 9.98 6.47
CA SER A 160 -0.68 9.52 5.96
C SER A 160 0.48 10.31 6.52
N SER A 161 1.45 9.62 7.10
CA SER A 161 2.72 10.23 7.54
C SER A 161 3.59 10.69 6.36
N LEU A 162 3.40 10.07 5.19
CA LEU A 162 4.12 10.40 3.96
C LEU A 162 3.16 10.36 2.77
N VAL A 163 3.15 11.42 1.97
CA VAL A 163 2.38 11.50 0.73
C VAL A 163 3.27 11.96 -0.40
N ALA A 164 3.28 11.21 -1.50
CA ALA A 164 4.00 11.55 -2.70
C ALA A 164 3.11 11.41 -3.94
N GLU A 165 3.45 12.19 -4.95
CA GLU A 165 2.83 12.18 -6.26
C GLU A 165 3.85 11.65 -7.29
N VAL A 166 3.35 10.76 -8.15
CA VAL A 166 4.06 10.11 -9.24
C VAL A 166 3.59 10.75 -10.55
N GLY A 167 4.42 11.65 -11.07
CA GLY A 167 4.25 12.27 -12.38
C GLY A 167 5.04 11.56 -13.47
N PHE A 168 5.00 12.13 -14.68
CA PHE A 168 5.80 11.65 -15.81
C PHE A 168 7.30 11.82 -15.52
N GLY A 169 7.94 10.74 -15.08
CA GLY A 169 9.38 10.68 -14.80
C GLY A 169 9.83 11.51 -13.59
N LYS A 170 8.91 11.95 -12.73
CA LYS A 170 9.23 12.74 -11.53
C LYS A 170 8.35 12.33 -10.37
N LEU A 171 8.97 12.19 -9.20
CA LEU A 171 8.28 12.03 -7.92
C LEU A 171 8.28 13.38 -7.21
N ARG A 172 7.09 13.85 -6.79
CA ARG A 172 6.91 15.08 -6.03
C ARG A 172 6.42 14.73 -4.63
N LEU A 173 7.16 15.14 -3.61
CA LEU A 173 6.74 14.98 -2.23
C LEU A 173 5.66 16.01 -1.88
N LEU A 174 4.54 15.57 -1.30
CA LEU A 174 3.41 16.44 -0.93
C LEU A 174 3.28 16.63 0.58
N LYS A 175 3.53 15.58 1.38
CA LYS A 175 3.50 15.61 2.85
C LYS A 175 4.60 14.70 3.39
N ARG A 176 5.30 15.13 4.44
CA ARG A 176 6.22 14.32 5.24
C ARG A 176 6.24 14.83 6.67
N GLU A 177 5.91 13.98 7.62
CA GLU A 177 6.03 14.29 9.04
C GLU A 177 7.48 14.02 9.50
N GLU A 178 8.09 14.96 10.22
CA GLU A 178 9.54 14.95 10.55
C GLU A 178 9.90 14.12 11.80
N ASN A 179 8.92 13.67 12.58
CA ASN A 179 9.13 13.09 13.92
C ASN A 179 8.95 11.56 13.98
N PHE A 180 9.74 10.81 13.21
CA PHE A 180 9.87 9.36 13.43
C PHE A 180 11.25 9.06 14.03
N SER A 181 11.31 8.89 15.36
CA SER A 181 12.47 8.30 16.04
C SER A 181 12.59 6.81 15.63
N SER A 182 13.60 6.53 14.81
CA SER A 182 14.05 5.23 14.23
C SER A 182 13.94 3.96 15.11
N PRO A 183 13.89 2.70 14.57
CA PRO A 183 14.02 2.24 13.18
C PRO A 183 12.85 1.34 12.73
N ILE A 184 12.02 1.78 11.78
CA ILE A 184 11.50 0.83 10.79
C ILE A 184 12.52 0.91 9.66
N GLU A 185 13.34 -0.12 9.47
CA GLU A 185 14.39 -0.18 8.44
C GLU A 185 13.79 -0.13 7.03
N TRP A 186 13.41 1.08 6.65
CA TRP A 186 13.26 1.62 5.32
C TRP A 186 14.01 2.95 5.37
N THR A 187 15.33 2.85 5.22
CA THR A 187 16.26 3.99 5.21
C THR A 187 15.80 5.06 4.21
N GLY A 188 16.25 6.31 4.34
CA GLY A 188 16.08 7.33 3.30
C GLY A 188 16.57 6.87 1.91
N GLU A 189 17.37 5.81 1.91
CA GLU A 189 17.79 4.97 0.79
C GLU A 189 16.66 4.22 0.06
N VAL A 190 15.54 3.87 0.70
CA VAL A 190 14.39 3.24 0.02
C VAL A 190 13.56 4.28 -0.72
N LEU A 191 13.36 5.43 -0.09
CA LEU A 191 12.76 6.60 -0.74
C LEU A 191 13.65 7.12 -1.86
N SER A 192 14.97 7.06 -1.72
CA SER A 192 15.90 7.39 -2.82
C SER A 192 16.03 6.26 -3.84
N SER A 193 15.77 5.00 -3.47
CA SER A 193 15.68 3.89 -4.42
C SER A 193 14.43 3.95 -5.27
N LEU A 194 13.38 4.68 -4.88
CA LEU A 194 12.26 5.07 -5.76
C LEU A 194 12.70 6.04 -6.88
N ARG A 195 13.99 6.04 -7.27
CA ARG A 195 14.47 6.39 -8.62
C ARG A 195 13.63 5.66 -9.67
N LEU A 196 12.50 6.28 -9.96
CA LEU A 196 11.81 6.30 -11.24
C LEU A 196 12.73 7.07 -12.21
N GLU A 197 13.94 6.53 -12.45
CA GLU A 197 14.66 6.86 -13.69
C GLU A 197 13.91 6.21 -14.86
#